data_AF-A0A7J4CRX5-F1
#
_entry.id   AF-A0A7J4CRX5-F1
#
_cell.length_a   1.000
_cell.length_b   1.000
_cell.length_c   1.000
_cell.angle_alpha   90.00
_cell.angle_beta   90.00
_cell.angle_gamma   90.00
#
_symmetry.space_group_name_H-M   'P 1'
#
loop_
_entity.id
_entity.type
_entity.pdbx_description
1 polymer ?
#
loop_
_entity_poly.entity_id
_entity_poly.type
_entity_poly.pdbx_seq_one_letter_code
_entity_poly.pdbx_strand_id
1 'polypeptide(L)'
;MSTTTLDPVERLLNAVDNGQSLIKNRDVLHFTYTPNRILHRDKQQEMVTQSLIPIYQKSIPSNLLVYGKPGTGKTLVIKKVLNQIQNRLDKNSYPIKLAYTNAKHESTLYGLLLSLGRQLGLQEKKTDNDKLWLPGTGLAISEVFNRILYI
;
A
#
# COMPACT_ATOMS: atom_id res chain seq x y z
N MET A 1 12.16 44.19 -37.99
CA MET A 1 11.39 43.63 -36.86
C MET A 1 11.86 42.21 -36.65
N SER A 2 12.82 42.02 -35.74
CA SER A 2 13.42 40.71 -35.44
C SER A 2 12.46 39.94 -34.55
N THR A 3 11.79 38.93 -35.11
CA THR A 3 11.06 37.94 -34.32
C THR A 3 12.10 36.99 -33.70
N THR A 4 12.80 37.44 -32.65
CA THR A 4 13.53 36.52 -31.77
C THR A 4 12.49 35.68 -31.06
N THR A 5 12.17 34.53 -31.65
CA THR A 5 11.45 33.46 -30.98
C THR A 5 12.20 33.15 -29.70
N LEU A 6 11.61 33.50 -28.55
CA LEU A 6 12.15 33.17 -27.23
C LEU A 6 12.60 31.71 -27.21
N ASP A 7 13.77 31.47 -26.63
CA ASP A 7 14.27 30.13 -26.42
C ASP A 7 13.17 29.26 -25.78
N PRO A 8 12.91 28.03 -26.29
CA PRO A 8 11.83 27.20 -25.79
C PRO A 8 11.92 26.89 -24.29
N VAL A 9 13.13 26.83 -23.72
CA VAL A 9 13.35 26.60 -22.28
C VAL A 9 12.95 27.83 -21.49
N GLU A 10 13.45 29.01 -21.87
CA GLU A 10 13.06 30.30 -21.28
C GLU A 10 11.54 30.51 -21.31
N ARG A 11 10.89 30.22 -22.44
CA ARG A 11 9.43 30.33 -22.55
C ARG A 11 8.70 29.43 -21.54
N LEU A 12 9.18 28.20 -21.33
CA LEU A 12 8.57 27.26 -20.40
C LEU A 12 8.83 27.64 -18.93
N LEU A 13 10.04 28.10 -18.60
CA LEU A 13 10.38 28.57 -17.26
C LEU A 13 9.57 29.81 -16.88
N ASN A 14 9.50 30.80 -17.77
CA ASN A 14 8.66 31.99 -17.57
C ASN A 14 7.17 31.62 -17.42
N ALA A 15 6.67 30.60 -18.13
CA ALA A 15 5.29 30.15 -17.94
C ALA A 15 5.06 29.54 -16.54
N VAL A 16 6.04 28.79 -16.02
CA VAL A 16 6.00 28.24 -14.66
C VAL A 16 6.05 29.36 -13.61
N ASP A 17 6.95 30.33 -13.77
CA ASP A 17 7.08 31.48 -12.86
C ASP A 17 5.82 32.35 -12.84
N ASN A 18 5.16 32.49 -14.00
CA ASN A 18 3.87 33.17 -14.13
C ASN A 18 2.67 32.32 -13.66
N GLY A 19 2.91 31.13 -13.09
CA GLY A 19 1.87 30.25 -12.56
C GLY A 19 0.98 29.61 -13.63
N GLN A 20 1.39 29.65 -14.91
CA GLN A 20 0.66 29.04 -16.03
C GLN A 20 0.93 27.54 -16.09
N SER A 21 0.47 26.80 -15.08
CA SER A 21 0.49 25.33 -15.11
C SER A 21 -0.82 24.78 -15.67
N LEU A 22 -0.73 23.88 -16.66
CA LEU A 22 -1.87 23.10 -17.17
C LEU A 22 -2.44 22.16 -16.09
N ILE A 23 -1.59 21.71 -15.17
CA ILE A 23 -1.94 20.71 -14.15
C ILE A 23 -1.95 21.38 -12.78
N LYS A 24 -3.12 21.46 -12.15
CA LYS A 24 -3.26 22.05 -10.81
C LYS A 24 -2.60 21.23 -9.71
N ASN A 25 -2.69 19.91 -9.79
CA ASN A 25 -2.06 18.99 -8.85
C ASN A 25 -1.56 17.76 -9.63
N ARG A 26 -0.25 17.52 -9.64
CA ARG A 26 0.37 16.40 -10.37
C ARG A 26 0.30 15.09 -9.60
N ASP A 27 0.18 15.14 -8.27
CA ASP A 27 0.19 13.96 -7.40
C ASP A 27 -1.02 13.06 -7.65
N VAL A 28 -2.17 13.62 -8.04
CA VAL A 28 -3.38 12.84 -8.35
C VAL A 28 -3.22 11.95 -9.59
N LEU A 29 -2.24 12.24 -10.44
CA LEU A 29 -1.91 11.46 -11.63
C LEU A 29 -0.91 10.34 -11.33
N HIS A 30 -0.32 10.33 -10.13
CA HIS A 30 0.66 9.31 -9.76
C HIS A 30 -0.01 7.95 -9.52
N PHE A 31 0.66 6.86 -9.90
CA PHE A 31 0.09 5.51 -9.82
C PHE A 31 -0.17 5.01 -8.40
N THR A 32 0.43 5.66 -7.38
CA THR A 32 0.20 5.36 -5.97
C THR A 32 -0.97 6.14 -5.38
N TYR A 33 -1.48 7.15 -6.09
CA TYR A 33 -2.58 7.96 -5.62
C TYR A 33 -3.85 7.11 -5.46
N THR A 34 -4.50 7.23 -4.31
CA THR A 34 -5.73 6.52 -3.98
C THR A 34 -6.84 7.55 -3.79
N PRO A 35 -7.76 7.72 -4.76
CA PRO A 35 -8.87 8.66 -4.62
C PRO A 35 -9.87 8.24 -3.52
N ASN A 36 -10.55 9.23 -2.94
CA ASN A 36 -11.60 9.00 -1.94
C ASN A 36 -12.76 8.15 -2.48
N ARG A 37 -13.17 8.39 -3.73
CA ARG A 37 -14.21 7.63 -4.42
C ARG A 37 -13.62 6.91 -5.63
N ILE A 38 -13.96 5.63 -5.77
CA ILE A 38 -13.63 4.84 -6.97
C ILE A 38 -14.91 4.72 -7.77
N LEU A 39 -14.92 5.22 -9.00
CA LEU A 39 -16.10 5.16 -9.87
C LEU A 39 -16.23 3.77 -10.50
N HIS A 40 -17.47 3.35 -10.77
CA HIS A 40 -17.81 2.11 -11.48
C HIS A 40 -17.28 0.82 -10.84
N ARG A 41 -17.01 0.84 -9.53
CA ARG A 41 -16.48 -0.30 -8.77
C ARG A 41 -17.24 -0.59 -7.49
N ASP A 42 -18.48 -0.12 -7.38
CA ASP A 42 -19.28 -0.20 -6.15
C ASP A 42 -19.57 -1.67 -5.80
N LYS A 43 -20.06 -2.46 -6.76
CA LYS A 43 -20.29 -3.91 -6.59
C LYS A 43 -19.04 -4.68 -6.14
N GLN A 44 -17.87 -4.38 -6.71
CA GLN A 44 -16.62 -5.05 -6.30
C GLN A 44 -16.17 -4.61 -4.90
N GLN A 45 -16.33 -3.33 -4.55
CA GLN A 45 -16.06 -2.85 -3.19
C GLN A 45 -16.98 -3.56 -2.18
N GLU A 46 -18.27 -3.71 -2.49
CA GLU A 46 -19.23 -4.42 -1.65
C GLU A 46 -18.85 -5.89 -1.45
N MET A 47 -18.54 -6.63 -2.52
CA MET A 47 -18.16 -8.05 -2.42
C MET A 47 -16.90 -8.26 -1.58
N VAL A 48 -15.86 -7.43 -1.79
CA VAL A 48 -14.63 -7.49 -1.00
C VAL A 48 -14.93 -7.16 0.46
N THR A 49 -15.72 -6.11 0.70
CA THR A 49 -16.08 -5.70 2.06
C THR A 49 -16.84 -6.79 2.78
N GLN A 50 -17.88 -7.37 2.16
CA GLN A 50 -18.67 -8.46 2.72
C GLN A 50 -17.81 -9.65 3.15
N SER A 51 -16.81 -10.02 2.33
CA SER A 51 -15.87 -11.10 2.65
C SER A 51 -14.97 -10.79 3.86
N LEU A 52 -14.71 -9.51 4.11
CA LEU A 52 -13.83 -9.02 5.18
C LEU A 52 -14.58 -8.49 6.41
N ILE A 53 -15.92 -8.40 6.39
CA ILE A 53 -16.76 -8.06 7.56
C ILE A 53 -16.42 -8.90 8.81
N PRO A 54 -16.13 -10.21 8.71
CA PRO A 54 -15.74 -11.04 9.87
C PRO A 54 -14.62 -10.43 10.73
N ILE A 55 -13.67 -9.71 10.11
CA ILE A 55 -12.59 -9.00 10.82
C ILE A 55 -13.16 -8.05 11.88
N TYR A 56 -14.25 -7.34 11.55
CA TYR A 56 -14.90 -6.41 12.46
C TYR A 56 -15.68 -7.13 13.57
N GLN A 57 -16.10 -8.38 13.33
CA GLN A 57 -16.76 -9.25 14.31
C GLN A 57 -15.76 -10.08 15.13
N LYS A 58 -14.45 -9.79 15.04
CA LYS A 58 -13.37 -10.56 15.68
C LYS A 58 -13.33 -12.03 15.27
N SER A 59 -13.82 -12.35 14.08
CA SER A 59 -13.77 -13.69 13.52
C SER A 59 -12.83 -13.73 12.31
N ILE A 60 -12.35 -14.93 12.00
CA ILE A 60 -11.42 -15.14 10.89
C ILE A 60 -12.21 -15.00 9.57
N PRO A 61 -11.83 -14.08 8.67
CA PRO A 61 -12.48 -13.95 7.37
C PRO A 61 -12.12 -15.12 6.45
N SER A 62 -12.92 -15.33 5.42
CA SER A 62 -12.56 -16.26 4.35
C SER A 62 -11.41 -15.73 3.50
N ASN A 63 -10.58 -16.65 2.99
CA ASN A 63 -9.53 -16.29 2.02
C ASN A 63 -10.15 -15.76 0.72
N LEU A 64 -9.64 -14.63 0.24
CA LEU A 64 -10.13 -13.97 -0.97
C LEU A 64 -9.07 -13.94 -2.06
N LEU A 65 -9.39 -14.48 -3.24
CA LEU A 65 -8.56 -14.38 -4.44
C LEU A 65 -9.20 -13.42 -5.45
N VAL A 66 -8.50 -12.34 -5.79
CA VAL A 66 -8.98 -11.33 -6.75
C VAL A 66 -8.13 -11.32 -8.01
N TYR A 67 -8.75 -11.61 -9.16
CA TYR A 67 -8.08 -11.72 -10.46
C TYR A 67 -8.68 -10.81 -11.53
N GLY A 68 -7.94 -10.60 -12.62
CA GLY A 68 -8.36 -9.80 -13.77
C GLY A 68 -7.19 -9.09 -14.46
N LYS A 69 -7.44 -8.49 -15.64
CA LYS A 69 -6.41 -7.82 -16.46
C LYS A 69 -5.67 -6.70 -15.68
N PRO A 70 -4.39 -6.40 -15.98
CA PRO A 70 -3.69 -5.24 -15.40
C PRO A 70 -4.45 -3.93 -15.65
N GLY A 71 -4.28 -2.93 -14.77
CA GLY A 71 -4.94 -1.62 -14.92
C GLY A 71 -6.44 -1.59 -14.58
N THR A 72 -7.06 -2.71 -14.22
CA THR A 72 -8.51 -2.74 -13.89
C THR A 72 -8.86 -2.21 -12.49
N GLY A 73 -7.89 -1.72 -11.71
CA GLY A 73 -8.14 -1.13 -10.38
C GLY A 73 -8.28 -2.15 -9.24
N LYS A 74 -7.87 -3.42 -9.43
CA LYS A 74 -7.89 -4.45 -8.36
C LYS A 74 -7.16 -3.98 -7.10
N THR A 75 -5.88 -3.59 -7.26
CA THR A 75 -5.05 -3.10 -6.16
C THR A 75 -5.66 -1.87 -5.49
N LEU A 76 -6.27 -0.98 -6.27
CA LEU A 76 -6.90 0.23 -5.78
C LEU A 76 -8.12 -0.09 -4.89
N VAL A 77 -9.00 -0.99 -5.35
CA VAL A 77 -10.18 -1.44 -4.59
C VAL A 77 -9.75 -2.10 -3.28
N ILE A 78 -8.79 -3.04 -3.33
CA ILE A 78 -8.30 -3.74 -2.14
C ILE A 78 -7.70 -2.76 -1.13
N LYS A 79 -6.78 -1.88 -1.56
CA LYS A 79 -6.16 -0.89 -0.67
C LYS A 79 -7.19 0.03 -0.04
N LYS A 80 -8.18 0.49 -0.80
CA LYS A 80 -9.24 1.35 -0.26
C LYS A 80 -10.06 0.65 0.82
N VAL A 81 -10.53 -0.58 0.56
CA VAL A 81 -11.34 -1.34 1.53
C VAL A 81 -10.52 -1.64 2.79
N LEU A 82 -9.28 -2.11 2.64
CA LEU A 82 -8.37 -2.38 3.77
C LEU A 82 -8.11 -1.11 4.61
N ASN A 83 -7.79 0.02 3.96
CA ASN A 83 -7.58 1.29 4.67
C ASN A 83 -8.83 1.75 5.42
N GLN A 84 -10.02 1.59 4.84
CA GLN A 84 -11.27 1.93 5.52
C GLN A 84 -11.54 1.03 6.73
N ILE A 85 -11.22 -0.27 6.63
CA ILE A 85 -11.31 -1.21 7.73
C ILE A 85 -10.33 -0.80 8.84
N GLN A 86 -9.03 -0.60 8.54
CA GLN A 86 -8.03 -0.19 9.53
C GLN A 86 -8.43 1.11 10.24
N ASN A 87 -8.84 2.14 9.48
CA ASN A 87 -9.27 3.42 10.06
C ASN A 87 -10.46 3.29 11.04
N ARG A 88 -11.32 2.28 10.85
CA ARG A 88 -12.41 1.99 11.80
C ARG A 88 -11.94 1.15 12.98
N LEU A 89 -11.00 0.23 12.76
CA LEU A 89 -10.44 -0.60 13.82
C LEU A 89 -9.61 0.22 14.81
N ASP A 90 -8.81 1.16 14.30
CA ASP A 90 -7.97 2.07 15.11
C ASP A 90 -8.81 2.91 16.07
N LYS A 91 -9.99 3.37 15.63
CA LYS A 91 -10.93 4.15 16.46
C LYS A 91 -11.53 3.35 17.62
N ASN A 92 -11.65 2.04 17.45
CA ASN A 92 -12.28 1.15 18.42
C ASN A 92 -11.25 0.32 19.21
N SER A 93 -9.95 0.66 19.10
CA SER A 93 -8.84 0.01 19.79
C SER A 93 -8.80 -1.52 19.63
N TYR A 94 -9.13 -2.02 18.43
CA TYR A 94 -8.99 -3.46 18.15
C TYR A 94 -7.53 -3.82 17.84
N PRO A 95 -7.01 -4.96 18.33
CA PRO A 95 -5.62 -5.39 18.13
C PRO A 95 -5.39 -6.03 16.75
N ILE A 96 -5.96 -5.46 15.69
CA ILE A 96 -5.86 -5.99 14.33
C ILE A 96 -4.93 -5.07 13.54
N LYS A 97 -3.84 -5.64 13.03
CA LYS A 97 -2.91 -4.96 12.13
C LYS A 97 -3.05 -5.51 10.72
N LEU A 98 -3.14 -4.63 9.74
CA LEU A 98 -3.05 -4.99 8.33
C LEU A 98 -1.59 -4.89 7.86
N ALA A 99 -1.13 -5.95 7.19
CA ALA A 99 0.15 -5.97 6.48
C ALA A 99 -0.09 -6.15 4.98
N TYR A 100 0.65 -5.42 4.17
CA TYR A 100 0.56 -5.45 2.71
C TYR A 100 1.95 -5.59 2.10
N THR A 101 2.12 -6.57 1.22
CA THR A 101 3.37 -6.72 0.46
C THR A 101 3.07 -6.91 -1.03
N ASN A 102 4.01 -6.48 -1.86
CA ASN A 102 3.90 -6.60 -3.31
C ASN A 102 4.96 -7.58 -3.81
N ALA A 103 4.52 -8.78 -4.21
CA ALA A 103 5.39 -9.83 -4.73
C ALA A 103 6.10 -9.48 -6.05
N LYS A 104 5.70 -8.41 -6.74
CA LYS A 104 6.46 -7.88 -7.89
C LYS A 104 7.71 -7.10 -7.45
N HIS A 105 7.67 -6.50 -6.26
CA HIS A 105 8.82 -5.77 -5.69
C HIS A 105 9.68 -6.72 -4.84
N GLU A 106 9.05 -7.45 -3.94
CA GLU A 106 9.70 -8.50 -3.13
C GLU A 106 9.61 -9.83 -3.87
N SER A 107 10.61 -10.12 -4.70
CA SER A 107 10.61 -11.30 -5.57
C SER A 107 10.96 -12.61 -4.87
N THR A 108 11.51 -12.55 -3.65
CA THR A 108 11.91 -13.72 -2.87
C THR A 108 10.92 -14.00 -1.75
N LEU A 109 10.67 -15.29 -1.46
CA LEU A 109 9.87 -15.70 -0.31
C LEU A 109 10.42 -15.08 1.00
N TYR A 110 11.74 -15.03 1.12
CA TYR A 110 12.41 -14.42 2.26
C TYR A 110 12.08 -12.93 2.38
N GLY A 111 12.24 -12.15 1.30
CA GLY A 111 11.94 -10.71 1.28
C GLY A 111 10.46 -10.42 1.56
N LEU A 112 9.55 -11.26 1.05
CA LEU A 112 8.12 -11.17 1.35
C LEU A 112 7.82 -11.33 2.84
N LEU A 113 8.35 -12.37 3.47
CA LEU A 113 8.18 -12.62 4.90
C LEU A 113 8.85 -11.53 5.74
N LEU A 114 10.05 -11.09 5.35
CA LEU A 114 10.76 -9.99 6.01
C LEU A 114 9.92 -8.71 5.99
N SER A 115 9.37 -8.35 4.83
CA SER A 115 8.50 -7.19 4.64
C SER A 115 7.24 -7.25 5.50
N LEU A 116 6.61 -8.42 5.58
CA LEU A 116 5.44 -8.64 6.45
C LEU A 116 5.81 -8.53 7.94
N GLY A 117 6.88 -9.20 8.36
CA GLY A 117 7.34 -9.17 9.75
C GLY A 117 7.68 -7.77 10.23
N ARG A 118 8.34 -6.97 9.38
CA ARG A 118 8.63 -5.56 9.65
C ARG A 118 7.36 -4.74 9.88
N GLN A 119 6.34 -4.92 9.04
CA GLN A 119 5.06 -4.22 9.17
C GLN A 119 4.29 -4.62 10.44
N LEU A 120 4.47 -5.85 10.93
CA LEU A 120 3.85 -6.32 12.16
C LEU A 120 4.58 -5.84 13.43
N GLY A 121 5.83 -5.35 13.29
CA GLY A 121 6.60 -4.71 14.37
C GLY A 121 7.94 -5.37 14.68
N LEU A 122 8.36 -6.40 13.93
CA LEU A 122 9.67 -7.04 14.12
C LEU A 122 10.82 -6.10 13.76
N GLN A 123 11.81 -6.02 14.65
CA GLN A 123 12.87 -5.02 14.59
C GLN A 123 14.15 -5.56 13.94
N GLU A 124 14.90 -4.71 13.25
CA GLU A 124 16.14 -5.13 12.59
C GLU A 124 17.28 -5.30 13.58
N LYS A 125 17.30 -4.39 14.56
CA LYS A 125 18.28 -4.39 15.62
C LYS A 125 17.91 -5.45 16.65
N LYS A 126 18.94 -6.05 17.23
CA LYS A 126 18.76 -7.02 18.31
C LYS A 126 18.09 -6.31 19.49
N THR A 127 17.00 -6.90 19.97
CA THR A 127 16.22 -6.42 21.12
C THR A 127 16.47 -7.36 22.30
N ASP A 128 16.13 -6.94 23.51
CA ASP A 128 16.21 -7.79 24.71
C ASP A 128 15.40 -9.08 24.56
N ASN A 129 14.32 -9.04 23.76
CA ASN A 129 13.58 -10.21 23.33
C ASN A 129 14.06 -10.68 21.95
N ASP A 130 14.81 -11.77 21.92
CA ASP A 130 15.38 -12.37 20.71
C ASP A 130 14.32 -12.76 19.66
N LYS A 131 13.08 -13.02 20.08
CA LYS A 131 11.96 -13.35 19.18
C LYS A 131 11.43 -12.15 18.38
N LEU A 132 11.65 -10.93 18.89
CA LEU A 132 11.24 -9.70 18.20
C LEU A 132 12.30 -9.18 17.22
N TRP A 133 13.51 -9.73 17.31
CA TRP A 133 14.58 -9.43 16.38
C TRP A 133 14.35 -10.18 15.06
N LEU A 134 14.52 -9.49 13.94
CA LEU A 134 14.42 -10.06 12.60
C LEU A 134 15.50 -9.38 11.73
N PRO A 135 16.68 -9.96 11.52
CA PRO A 135 17.72 -9.36 10.69
C PRO A 135 17.34 -9.39 9.21
N GLY A 136 18.03 -8.58 8.41
CA GLY A 136 17.81 -8.53 6.96
C GLY A 136 18.21 -9.81 6.21
N THR A 137 19.08 -10.63 6.79
CA THR A 137 19.50 -11.94 6.27
C THR A 137 19.97 -12.86 7.42
N GLY A 138 20.25 -14.13 7.13
CA GLY A 138 20.95 -15.04 8.05
C GLY A 138 20.05 -15.92 8.93
N LEU A 139 18.74 -15.67 8.97
CA LEU A 139 17.77 -16.60 9.57
C LEU A 139 17.22 -17.57 8.53
N ALA A 140 16.89 -18.79 8.97
CA ALA A 140 16.12 -19.72 8.17
C ALA A 140 14.69 -19.19 7.93
N ILE A 141 14.09 -19.54 6.79
CA ILE A 141 12.72 -19.13 6.45
C ILE A 141 11.70 -19.60 7.50
N SER A 142 11.86 -20.82 8.01
CA SER A 142 11.03 -21.37 9.08
C SER A 142 11.11 -20.55 10.36
N GLU A 143 12.31 -20.08 10.73
CA GLU A 143 12.53 -19.25 11.90
C GLU A 143 11.90 -17.85 11.72
N VAL A 144 12.08 -17.24 10.55
CA VAL A 144 11.41 -15.98 10.19
C VAL A 144 9.88 -16.13 10.32
N PHE A 145 9.32 -17.20 9.79
CA PHE A 145 7.89 -17.48 9.87
C PHE A 145 7.40 -17.67 11.31
N ASN A 146 8.13 -18.44 12.13
CA ASN A 146 7.81 -18.65 13.54
C ASN A 146 7.83 -17.33 14.34
N ARG A 147 8.77 -16.42 14.05
CA ARG A 147 8.82 -15.10 14.69
C ARG A 147 7.64 -14.22 14.31
N ILE A 148 7.17 -14.30 13.07
CA ILE A 148 5.97 -13.58 12.62
C ILE A 148 4.73 -14.08 13.36
N LEU A 149 4.59 -15.40 13.55
CA LEU A 149 3.46 -16.00 14.27
C LEU A 149 3.51 -15.79 15.80
N TYR A 150 4.66 -15.38 16.34
CA TYR A 150 4.83 -15.15 17.77
C TYR A 150 4.23 -13.82 18.24
N ILE A 151 4.10 -12.84 17.34
CA ILE A 151 3.50 -11.52 17.63
C ILE A 151 1.97 -11.62 17.59
#